data_AF-A0A7W6K453-F1
#
_entry.id   AF-A0A7W6K453-F1
#
_cell.length_a   1.000
_cell.length_b   1.000
_cell.length_c   1.000
_cell.angle_alpha   90.00
_cell.angle_beta   90.00
_cell.angle_gamma   90.00
#
_symmetry.space_group_name_H-M   'P 1'
#
loop_
_entity.id
_entity.type
_entity.pdbx_description
1 polymer ?
#
loop_
_entity_poly.entity_id
_entity_poly.type
_entity_poly.pdbx_seq_one_letter_code
_entity_poly.pdbx_strand_id
1 'polypeptide(L)'
;MTARTLSKERGFTNEPGPLRFVKVPRDATLYDARHVVGSPGQWAAEVRDVADGNENPNSISPSGDVLIFVHGYNNAISHVLERMRMLRKNLLAEGWRGEVVAFDWPSANQTLNYLEDRHDGASVASELVTKAIRLLSEGQKRNCPTNVHIIAHSAGGYVTMEAFVQAEKKGELFRADWRIGQVVFIAGDVSTASLSEKSEWSGPFFKRIMRFTNYYSPYDAALAVSNAKRLGISPRAGRSGLPKDAPHKAVDVNCGPYFNALKPPAGWDERSWTHSWYISDRVFARDLAMTLEGGIDRTAIPTREKAAEGLVLADHPRPAYQSHWQIKETARFEESRIV
;
A
#
# COMPACT_ATOMS: atom_id res chain seq x y z
N MET A 1 9.04 -9.20 -2.57
CA MET A 1 10.13 -9.13 -1.57
C MET A 1 9.65 -9.83 -0.31
N THR A 2 10.52 -10.53 0.40
CA THR A 2 10.15 -11.26 1.61
C THR A 2 11.18 -11.05 2.71
N ALA A 3 10.70 -10.72 3.90
CA ALA A 3 11.49 -10.63 5.13
C ALA A 3 11.28 -11.86 6.03
N ARG A 4 10.77 -12.96 5.46
CA ARG A 4 10.68 -14.26 6.13
C ARG A 4 12.04 -14.93 6.16
N THR A 5 12.33 -15.60 7.26
CA THR A 5 13.52 -16.44 7.39
C THR A 5 13.44 -17.65 6.46
N LEU A 6 14.55 -17.94 5.78
CA LEU A 6 14.70 -19.11 4.93
C LEU A 6 15.43 -20.21 5.72
N SER A 7 14.70 -21.23 6.14
CA SER A 7 15.25 -22.44 6.76
C SER A 7 15.72 -23.44 5.69
N LYS A 8 16.85 -24.10 5.94
CA LYS A 8 17.38 -25.16 5.08
C LYS A 8 16.42 -26.35 4.94
N GLU A 9 15.66 -26.64 5.98
CA GLU A 9 14.78 -27.82 6.05
C GLU A 9 13.33 -27.50 5.70
N ARG A 10 12.85 -26.31 6.09
CA ARG A 10 11.42 -25.95 6.04
C ARG A 10 11.06 -24.91 4.98
N GLY A 11 12.04 -24.43 4.21
CA GLY A 11 11.84 -23.30 3.32
C GLY A 11 11.56 -22.01 4.10
N PHE A 12 10.75 -21.10 3.53
CA PHE A 12 10.40 -19.86 4.21
C PHE A 12 9.50 -20.12 5.42
N THR A 13 9.90 -19.62 6.59
CA THR A 13 9.17 -19.76 7.86
C THR A 13 8.40 -18.47 8.20
N ASN A 14 7.70 -18.47 9.33
CA ASN A 14 7.00 -17.29 9.87
C ASN A 14 7.90 -16.45 10.78
N GLU A 15 9.21 -16.64 10.73
CA GLU A 15 10.15 -15.90 11.58
C GLU A 15 10.76 -14.73 10.80
N PRO A 16 11.10 -13.61 11.46
CA PRO A 16 11.90 -12.54 10.86
C PRO A 16 13.21 -13.03 10.28
N GLY A 17 13.56 -12.56 9.10
CA GLY A 17 14.81 -12.85 8.42
C GLY A 17 15.30 -11.67 7.58
N PRO A 18 16.51 -11.77 7.02
CA PRO A 18 17.01 -10.73 6.14
C PRO A 18 16.13 -10.63 4.89
N LEU A 19 15.90 -9.39 4.43
CA LEU A 19 15.11 -9.13 3.23
C LEU A 19 15.72 -9.85 2.01
N ARG A 20 14.90 -10.65 1.34
CA ARG A 20 15.21 -11.34 0.09
C ARG A 20 14.27 -10.87 -1.01
N PHE A 21 14.82 -10.85 -2.23
CA PHE A 21 14.07 -10.54 -3.44
C PHE A 21 13.72 -11.86 -4.11
N VAL A 22 12.48 -11.97 -4.59
CA VAL A 22 11.96 -13.19 -5.18
C VAL A 22 11.28 -12.87 -6.51
N LYS A 23 11.44 -13.76 -7.48
CA LYS A 23 10.74 -13.74 -8.76
C LYS A 23 9.87 -15.00 -8.84
N VAL A 24 8.57 -14.80 -8.74
CA VAL A 24 7.59 -15.89 -8.64
C VAL A 24 6.92 -16.09 -10.00
N PRO A 25 6.92 -17.30 -10.58
CA PRO A 25 6.20 -17.62 -11.81
C PRO A 25 4.72 -17.24 -11.70
N ARG A 26 4.07 -16.93 -12.82
CA ARG A 26 2.69 -16.41 -12.83
C ARG A 26 1.67 -17.43 -12.30
N ASP A 27 1.92 -18.70 -12.54
CA ASP A 27 1.12 -19.87 -12.19
C ASP A 27 1.43 -20.45 -10.81
N ALA A 28 2.60 -20.13 -10.23
CA ALA A 28 3.00 -20.63 -8.92
C ALA A 28 2.14 -20.02 -7.79
N THR A 29 1.60 -20.84 -6.89
CA THR A 29 0.79 -20.38 -5.74
C THR A 29 1.62 -20.15 -4.47
N LEU A 30 2.90 -20.51 -4.49
CA LEU A 30 3.87 -20.33 -3.41
C LEU A 30 5.20 -19.87 -3.99
N TYR A 31 6.08 -19.36 -3.13
CA TYR A 31 7.49 -19.12 -3.44
C TYR A 31 8.38 -19.85 -2.43
N ASP A 32 9.62 -20.14 -2.83
CA ASP A 32 10.59 -20.91 -2.06
C ASP A 32 12.01 -20.46 -2.43
N ALA A 33 13.03 -21.14 -1.90
CA ALA A 33 14.44 -20.81 -2.12
C ALA A 33 14.83 -20.67 -3.61
N ARG A 34 14.22 -21.46 -4.51
CA ARG A 34 14.52 -21.46 -5.94
C ARG A 34 14.08 -20.17 -6.64
N HIS A 35 13.14 -19.45 -6.02
CA HIS A 35 12.62 -18.19 -6.52
C HIS A 35 13.42 -16.98 -6.04
N VAL A 36 14.38 -17.17 -5.13
CA VAL A 36 15.24 -16.09 -4.63
C VAL A 36 16.19 -15.64 -5.74
N VAL A 37 16.25 -14.33 -5.99
CA VAL A 37 17.18 -13.77 -6.96
C VAL A 37 18.55 -13.49 -6.32
N GLY A 38 19.62 -13.68 -7.10
CA GLY A 38 20.99 -13.43 -6.63
C GLY A 38 21.38 -11.94 -6.60
N SER A 39 20.70 -11.09 -7.38
CA SER A 39 21.02 -9.66 -7.52
C SER A 39 19.79 -8.78 -7.26
N PRO A 40 19.72 -8.10 -6.10
CA PRO A 40 18.69 -7.10 -5.82
C PRO A 40 18.64 -5.98 -6.88
N GLY A 41 19.81 -5.50 -7.33
CA GLY A 41 19.90 -4.44 -8.33
C GLY A 41 19.28 -4.82 -9.66
N GLN A 42 19.54 -6.05 -10.13
CA GLN A 42 18.91 -6.58 -11.35
C GLN A 42 17.40 -6.74 -11.17
N TRP A 43 16.95 -7.26 -10.03
CA TRP A 43 15.52 -7.38 -9.75
C TRP A 43 14.81 -6.03 -9.77
N ALA A 44 15.42 -5.00 -9.19
CA ALA A 44 14.85 -3.66 -9.17
C ALA A 44 14.84 -3.03 -10.57
N ALA A 45 15.87 -3.27 -11.39
CA ALA A 45 15.88 -2.87 -12.79
C ALA A 45 14.75 -3.55 -13.57
N GLU A 46 14.57 -4.87 -13.44
CA GLU A 46 13.48 -5.59 -14.11
C GLU A 46 12.09 -5.09 -13.67
N VAL A 47 11.89 -4.79 -12.39
CA VAL A 47 10.61 -4.21 -11.90
C VAL A 47 10.37 -2.82 -12.50
N ARG A 48 11.39 -1.98 -12.57
CA ARG A 48 11.30 -0.65 -13.19
C ARG A 48 11.05 -0.76 -14.69
N ASP A 49 11.80 -1.58 -15.41
CA ASP A 49 11.63 -1.79 -16.85
C ASP A 49 10.21 -2.23 -17.20
N VAL A 50 9.59 -3.08 -16.37
CA VAL A 50 8.17 -3.47 -16.54
C VAL A 50 7.23 -2.30 -16.24
N ALA A 51 7.48 -1.53 -15.17
CA ALA A 51 6.67 -0.38 -14.82
C ALA A 51 6.76 0.75 -15.87
N ASP A 52 7.96 0.99 -16.40
CA ASP A 52 8.27 2.05 -17.36
C ASP A 52 7.87 1.63 -18.78
N GLY A 53 8.01 0.34 -19.13
CA GLY A 53 7.61 -0.23 -20.43
C GLY A 53 6.09 -0.36 -20.62
N ASN A 54 5.30 -0.18 -19.56
CA ASN A 54 3.85 -0.13 -19.61
C ASN A 54 3.36 1.23 -19.12
N GLU A 55 3.75 2.27 -19.86
CA GLU A 55 3.50 3.66 -19.49
C GLU A 55 2.01 3.93 -19.16
N ASN A 56 1.75 4.47 -17.96
CA ASN A 56 0.42 4.93 -17.58
C ASN A 56 0.19 6.36 -18.12
N PRO A 57 -0.71 6.57 -19.10
CA PRO A 57 -0.95 7.89 -19.70
C PRO A 57 -1.72 8.85 -18.77
N ASN A 58 -2.41 8.32 -17.76
CA ASN A 58 -3.19 9.12 -16.82
C ASN A 58 -2.37 9.52 -15.57
N SER A 59 -1.15 8.98 -15.43
CA SER A 59 -0.30 9.20 -14.26
C SER A 59 0.51 10.48 -14.41
N ILE A 60 0.67 11.20 -13.31
CA ILE A 60 1.60 12.33 -13.20
C ILE A 60 3.07 11.87 -13.12
N SER A 61 3.34 10.58 -12.94
CA SER A 61 4.69 10.03 -13.05
C SER A 61 5.15 10.09 -14.50
N PRO A 62 6.32 10.64 -14.84
CA PRO A 62 6.80 10.78 -16.22
C PRO A 62 7.33 9.46 -16.83
N SER A 63 7.68 8.48 -16.00
CA SER A 63 8.07 7.11 -16.40
C SER A 63 6.98 6.10 -16.01
N GLY A 64 7.26 5.15 -15.12
CA GLY A 64 6.30 4.18 -14.59
C GLY A 64 5.91 4.42 -13.13
N ASP A 65 4.96 3.62 -12.66
CA ASP A 65 4.53 3.57 -11.26
C ASP A 65 4.77 2.17 -10.68
N VAL A 66 5.32 2.10 -9.47
CA VAL A 66 5.46 0.86 -8.69
C VAL A 66 4.65 0.97 -7.42
N LEU A 67 3.77 0.01 -7.17
CA LEU A 67 2.95 -0.09 -5.97
C LEU A 67 3.47 -1.22 -5.08
N ILE A 68 3.97 -0.87 -3.90
CA ILE A 68 4.36 -1.84 -2.88
C ILE A 68 3.13 -2.19 -2.03
N PHE A 69 2.68 -3.45 -2.12
CA PHE A 69 1.62 -4.00 -1.26
C PHE A 69 2.21 -4.56 0.04
N VAL A 70 1.81 -3.97 1.17
CA VAL A 70 2.15 -4.43 2.53
C VAL A 70 0.92 -5.08 3.14
N HIS A 71 0.92 -6.40 3.24
CA HIS A 71 -0.24 -7.17 3.70
C HIS A 71 -0.47 -7.04 5.23
N GLY A 72 -1.64 -7.51 5.69
CA GLY A 72 -2.00 -7.55 7.11
C GLY A 72 -1.48 -8.76 7.90
N TYR A 73 -1.96 -8.89 9.13
CA TYR A 73 -1.68 -10.01 10.02
C TYR A 73 -2.34 -11.32 9.52
N ASN A 74 -1.80 -12.47 9.94
CA ASN A 74 -2.25 -13.83 9.67
C ASN A 74 -2.35 -14.19 8.17
N ASN A 75 -1.30 -13.88 7.40
CA ASN A 75 -1.25 -14.24 5.97
C ASN A 75 -0.18 -15.29 5.69
N ALA A 76 -0.61 -16.44 5.18
CA ALA A 76 0.28 -17.40 4.53
C ALA A 76 0.80 -16.83 3.20
N ILE A 77 1.94 -17.35 2.74
CA ILE A 77 2.57 -16.93 1.47
C ILE A 77 1.59 -16.98 0.29
N SER A 78 0.76 -18.03 0.21
CA SER A 78 -0.24 -18.18 -0.84
C SER A 78 -1.25 -17.04 -0.86
N HIS A 79 -1.77 -16.65 0.31
CA HIS A 79 -2.73 -15.54 0.42
C HIS A 79 -2.10 -14.20 0.06
N VAL A 80 -0.83 -13.97 0.43
CA VAL A 80 -0.11 -12.75 0.02
C VAL A 80 0.02 -12.67 -1.50
N LEU A 81 0.43 -13.77 -2.14
CA LEU A 81 0.57 -13.84 -3.60
C LEU A 81 -0.77 -13.67 -4.32
N GLU A 82 -1.81 -14.35 -3.85
CA GLU A 82 -3.16 -14.25 -4.41
C GLU A 82 -3.68 -12.81 -4.35
N ARG A 83 -3.62 -12.19 -3.15
CA ARG A 83 -4.08 -10.82 -2.94
C ARG A 83 -3.31 -9.80 -3.77
N MET A 84 -1.98 -9.94 -3.84
CA MET A 84 -1.13 -9.08 -4.68
C MET A 84 -1.51 -9.20 -6.16
N ARG A 85 -1.70 -10.43 -6.67
CA ARG A 85 -2.08 -10.67 -8.07
C ARG A 85 -3.48 -10.17 -8.38
N MET A 86 -4.42 -10.36 -7.45
CA MET A 86 -5.80 -9.87 -7.58
C MET A 86 -5.83 -8.34 -7.62
N LEU A 87 -5.09 -7.68 -6.72
CA LEU A 87 -4.94 -6.23 -6.73
C LEU A 87 -4.35 -5.73 -8.06
N ARG A 88 -3.26 -6.35 -8.53
CA ARG A 88 -2.64 -6.03 -9.83
C ARG A 88 -3.63 -6.19 -10.99
N LYS A 89 -4.36 -7.31 -11.03
CA LYS A 89 -5.35 -7.60 -12.08
C LYS A 89 -6.47 -6.56 -12.10
N ASN A 90 -7.02 -6.22 -10.93
CA ASN A 90 -8.13 -5.28 -10.81
C ASN A 90 -7.70 -3.85 -11.16
N LEU A 91 -6.51 -3.43 -10.71
CA LEU A 91 -5.94 -2.14 -11.09
C LEU A 91 -5.71 -2.03 -12.61
N LEU A 92 -5.18 -3.10 -13.23
CA LEU A 92 -4.99 -3.16 -14.68
C LEU A 92 -6.33 -3.06 -15.43
N ALA A 93 -7.36 -3.74 -14.94
CA ALA A 93 -8.71 -3.69 -15.50
C ALA A 93 -9.32 -2.27 -15.44
N GLU A 94 -8.98 -1.50 -14.40
CA GLU A 94 -9.45 -0.12 -14.21
C GLU A 94 -8.47 0.94 -14.77
N GLY A 95 -7.53 0.52 -15.62
CA GLY A 95 -6.70 1.39 -16.44
C GLY A 95 -5.35 1.79 -15.84
N TRP A 96 -5.04 1.39 -14.60
CA TRP A 96 -3.72 1.65 -14.02
C TRP A 96 -2.69 0.68 -14.60
N ARG A 97 -1.56 1.21 -15.09
CA ARG A 97 -0.57 0.43 -15.86
C ARG A 97 0.74 0.13 -15.11
N GLY A 98 0.85 0.56 -13.85
CA GLY A 98 2.04 0.30 -13.03
C GLY A 98 2.22 -1.17 -12.61
N GLU A 99 3.35 -1.44 -11.96
CA GLU A 99 3.71 -2.77 -11.45
C GLU A 99 3.40 -2.90 -9.95
N VAL A 100 2.92 -4.07 -9.52
CA VAL A 100 2.63 -4.33 -8.10
C VAL A 100 3.62 -5.35 -7.55
N VAL A 101 4.31 -4.97 -6.47
CA VAL A 101 5.22 -5.87 -5.75
C VAL A 101 4.75 -6.03 -4.30
N ALA A 102 4.83 -7.23 -3.74
CA ALA A 102 4.53 -7.43 -2.32
C ALA A 102 5.78 -7.23 -1.44
N PHE A 103 5.58 -6.64 -0.27
CA PHE A 103 6.47 -6.76 0.88
C PHE A 103 5.86 -7.78 1.85
N ASP A 104 6.37 -9.00 1.80
CA ASP A 104 5.93 -10.10 2.65
C ASP A 104 6.72 -10.11 3.96
N TRP A 105 6.03 -9.82 5.06
CA TRP A 105 6.60 -9.82 6.41
C TRP A 105 6.08 -11.02 7.19
N PRO A 106 6.85 -11.55 8.17
CA PRO A 106 6.45 -12.69 8.98
C PRO A 106 5.17 -12.38 9.76
N SER A 107 4.01 -12.82 9.26
CA SER A 107 2.72 -12.54 9.90
C SER A 107 1.80 -13.74 10.02
N ALA A 108 2.25 -14.95 9.71
CA ALA A 108 1.37 -16.13 9.63
C ALA A 108 1.26 -16.93 10.93
N ASN A 109 1.44 -16.29 12.09
CA ASN A 109 1.27 -16.97 13.38
C ASN A 109 -0.22 -17.06 13.71
N GLN A 110 -0.78 -18.25 13.46
CA GLN A 110 -2.17 -18.55 13.77
C GLN A 110 -2.39 -18.47 15.29
N THR A 111 -3.18 -17.49 15.73
CA THR A 111 -3.96 -17.47 16.98
C THR A 111 -3.34 -17.08 18.33
N LEU A 112 -2.03 -17.10 18.59
CA LEU A 112 -1.54 -16.87 19.98
C LEU A 112 -0.95 -15.48 20.29
N ASN A 113 -0.25 -14.78 19.38
CA ASN A 113 0.42 -13.53 19.73
C ASN A 113 0.41 -12.45 18.63
N TYR A 114 -0.69 -11.69 18.52
CA TYR A 114 -0.72 -10.45 17.71
C TYR A 114 0.41 -9.47 18.08
N LEU A 115 0.81 -9.41 19.35
CA LEU A 115 1.89 -8.54 19.83
C LEU A 115 3.27 -8.99 19.33
N GLU A 116 3.49 -10.30 19.21
CA GLU A 116 4.74 -10.88 18.68
C GLU A 116 4.86 -10.57 17.19
N ASP A 117 3.83 -10.80 16.40
CA ASP A 117 3.84 -10.43 14.97
C ASP A 117 3.98 -8.92 14.79
N ARG A 118 3.45 -8.09 15.68
CA ARG A 118 3.68 -6.65 15.65
C ARG A 118 5.15 -6.31 15.93
N HIS A 119 5.79 -7.02 16.86
CA HIS A 119 7.21 -6.88 17.16
C HIS A 119 8.07 -7.33 15.98
N ASP A 120 7.74 -8.45 15.37
CA ASP A 120 8.39 -8.99 14.18
C ASP A 120 8.25 -8.08 12.97
N GLY A 121 7.02 -7.60 12.73
CA GLY A 121 6.73 -6.59 11.72
C GLY A 121 7.55 -5.32 11.95
N ALA A 122 7.68 -4.86 13.21
CA ALA A 122 8.54 -3.73 13.55
C ALA A 122 10.03 -4.04 13.36
N SER A 123 10.50 -5.25 13.65
CA SER A 123 11.92 -5.63 13.50
C SER A 123 12.37 -5.65 12.03
N VAL A 124 11.47 -6.04 11.13
CA VAL A 124 11.73 -6.03 9.67
C VAL A 124 11.25 -4.75 8.99
N ALA A 125 10.49 -3.89 9.67
CA ALA A 125 9.91 -2.68 9.08
C ALA A 125 10.96 -1.80 8.44
N SER A 126 12.13 -1.61 9.09
CA SER A 126 13.18 -0.79 8.50
C SER A 126 13.64 -1.30 7.12
N GLU A 127 13.56 -2.61 6.84
CA GLU A 127 13.95 -3.19 5.55
C GLU A 127 13.07 -2.71 4.38
N LEU A 128 11.80 -2.41 4.65
CA LEU A 128 10.89 -1.81 3.66
C LEU A 128 11.45 -0.49 3.13
N VAL A 129 12.02 0.35 4.01
CA VAL A 129 12.60 1.63 3.57
C VAL A 129 14.06 1.46 3.15
N THR A 130 14.87 0.80 3.98
CA THR A 130 16.34 0.74 3.81
C THR A 130 16.77 -0.04 2.57
N LYS A 131 16.02 -1.06 2.18
CA LYS A 131 16.39 -1.97 1.09
C LYS A 131 15.36 -2.06 -0.02
N ALA A 132 14.06 -1.97 0.26
CA ALA A 132 13.05 -2.05 -0.79
C ALA A 132 12.81 -0.70 -1.48
N ILE A 133 12.32 0.30 -0.73
CA ILE A 133 12.02 1.63 -1.26
C ILE A 133 13.30 2.28 -1.79
N ARG A 134 14.39 2.30 -1.01
CA ARG A 134 15.66 2.87 -1.46
C ARG A 134 16.13 2.26 -2.78
N LEU A 135 16.08 0.94 -2.94
CA LEU A 135 16.54 0.26 -4.16
C LEU A 135 15.66 0.56 -5.38
N LEU A 136 14.34 0.68 -5.18
CA LEU A 136 13.41 1.08 -6.23
C LEU A 136 13.57 2.55 -6.59
N SER A 137 13.78 3.42 -5.59
CA SER A 137 13.98 4.87 -5.71
C SER A 137 15.40 5.28 -6.15
N GLU A 138 16.43 4.45 -5.98
CA GLU A 138 17.79 4.74 -6.47
C GLU A 138 17.87 4.83 -8.00
N GLY A 139 16.85 4.30 -8.70
CA GLY A 139 16.61 4.50 -10.12
C GLY A 139 16.13 5.91 -10.49
N GLN A 140 15.67 6.71 -9.52
CA GLN A 140 15.21 8.10 -9.71
C GLN A 140 16.37 9.10 -10.00
N LYS A 141 17.48 8.63 -10.58
CA LYS A 141 18.57 9.51 -11.04
C LYS A 141 18.24 10.06 -12.42
N ARG A 142 18.04 11.39 -12.48
CA ARG A 142 17.96 12.37 -13.59
C ARG A 142 17.28 12.02 -14.94
N ASN A 143 17.14 10.76 -15.36
CA ASN A 143 16.60 10.39 -16.66
C ASN A 143 15.50 9.30 -16.64
N CYS A 144 15.08 8.77 -15.48
CA CYS A 144 13.96 7.81 -15.38
C CYS A 144 13.36 7.71 -13.96
N PRO A 145 12.54 8.66 -13.50
CA PRO A 145 11.95 8.58 -12.18
C PRO A 145 10.74 7.65 -12.19
N THR A 146 10.95 6.38 -11.82
CA THR A 146 9.84 5.50 -11.43
C THR A 146 9.24 6.02 -10.12
N ASN A 147 7.94 6.29 -10.10
CA ASN A 147 7.23 6.75 -8.92
C ASN A 147 6.87 5.56 -8.03
N VAL A 148 7.19 5.64 -6.74
CA VAL A 148 6.95 4.55 -5.78
C VAL A 148 5.78 4.92 -4.88
N HIS A 149 4.81 4.01 -4.79
CA HIS A 149 3.63 4.09 -3.95
C HIS A 149 3.57 2.92 -2.99
N ILE A 150 2.78 3.06 -1.92
CA ILE A 150 2.53 2.00 -0.95
C ILE A 150 1.02 1.83 -0.77
N ILE A 151 0.55 0.60 -0.75
CA ILE A 151 -0.76 0.25 -0.22
C ILE A 151 -0.58 -0.73 0.92
N ALA A 152 -1.09 -0.37 2.09
CA ALA A 152 -0.96 -1.15 3.30
C ALA A 152 -2.33 -1.60 3.81
N HIS A 153 -2.46 -2.90 4.05
CA HIS A 153 -3.69 -3.50 4.57
C HIS A 153 -3.56 -3.79 6.06
N SER A 154 -4.56 -3.40 6.87
CA SER A 154 -4.63 -3.80 8.27
C SER A 154 -3.35 -3.47 9.06
N ALA A 155 -2.76 -4.45 9.74
CA ALA A 155 -1.48 -4.34 10.44
C ALA A 155 -0.30 -3.92 9.54
N GLY A 156 -0.40 -4.08 8.22
CA GLY A 156 0.60 -3.56 7.27
C GLY A 156 0.73 -2.03 7.33
N GLY A 157 -0.33 -1.32 7.75
CA GLY A 157 -0.26 0.12 8.00
C GLY A 157 0.67 0.46 9.16
N TYR A 158 0.61 -0.32 10.25
CA TYR A 158 1.55 -0.19 11.37
C TYR A 158 2.99 -0.48 10.93
N VAL A 159 3.22 -1.57 10.18
CA VAL A 159 4.56 -1.92 9.64
C VAL A 159 5.11 -0.79 8.77
N THR A 160 4.25 -0.20 7.94
CA THR A 160 4.62 0.93 7.09
C THR A 160 5.00 2.16 7.93
N MET A 161 4.21 2.51 8.94
CA MET A 161 4.56 3.65 9.82
C MET A 161 5.87 3.43 10.57
N GLU A 162 6.07 2.23 11.15
CA GLU A 162 7.32 1.87 11.81
C GLU A 162 8.52 1.95 10.87
N ALA A 163 8.37 1.53 9.61
CA ALA A 163 9.43 1.57 8.62
C ALA A 163 9.97 3.00 8.43
N PHE A 164 9.07 3.98 8.36
CA PHE A 164 9.42 5.39 8.17
C PHE A 164 10.04 6.00 9.42
N VAL A 165 9.49 5.70 10.60
CA VAL A 165 10.03 6.15 11.89
C VAL A 165 11.46 5.63 12.10
N GLN A 166 11.69 4.35 11.81
CA GLN A 166 13.01 3.75 11.95
C GLN A 166 14.00 4.26 10.89
N ALA A 167 13.52 4.58 9.68
CA ALA A 167 14.36 5.16 8.64
C ALA A 167 14.86 6.57 9.00
N GLU A 168 14.06 7.39 9.68
CA GLU A 168 14.51 8.73 10.13
C GLU A 168 15.65 8.65 11.15
N LYS A 169 15.72 7.56 11.93
CA LYS A 169 16.79 7.30 12.91
C LYS A 169 18.10 6.81 12.28
N LYS A 170 18.10 6.41 11.01
CA LYS A 170 19.29 5.94 10.28
C LYS A 170 19.89 7.08 9.47
N GLY A 171 21.05 7.59 9.90
CA GLY A 171 21.66 8.83 9.38
C GLY A 171 21.81 8.91 7.85
N GLU A 172 22.08 7.80 7.16
CA GLU A 172 22.14 7.77 5.69
C GLU A 172 20.77 7.94 5.01
N LEU A 173 19.71 7.39 5.59
CA LEU A 173 18.33 7.49 5.06
C LEU A 173 17.66 8.80 5.44
N PHE A 174 18.09 9.40 6.56
CA PHE A 174 17.73 10.77 6.88
C PHE A 174 18.26 11.75 5.82
N ARG A 175 19.49 11.51 5.34
CA ARG A 175 20.19 12.35 4.35
C ARG A 175 19.81 12.05 2.89
N ALA A 176 19.28 10.86 2.60
CA ALA A 176 18.85 10.49 1.25
C ALA A 176 17.51 11.15 0.89
N ASP A 177 17.41 11.70 -0.33
CA ASP A 177 16.21 12.39 -0.81
C ASP A 177 15.20 11.44 -1.46
N TRP A 178 14.79 10.40 -0.72
CA TRP A 178 13.72 9.51 -1.15
C TRP A 178 12.36 10.06 -0.71
N ARG A 179 11.35 9.88 -1.57
CA ARG A 179 9.96 10.22 -1.32
C ARG A 179 9.05 9.14 -1.86
N ILE A 180 7.89 9.00 -1.23
CA ILE A 180 6.80 8.14 -1.70
C ILE A 180 5.69 9.02 -2.26
N GLY A 181 5.22 8.70 -3.47
CA GLY A 181 4.17 9.48 -4.13
C GLY A 181 2.84 9.39 -3.39
N GLN A 182 2.35 8.18 -3.18
CA GLN A 182 1.08 7.94 -2.51
C GLN A 182 1.25 6.81 -1.49
N VAL A 183 0.76 7.02 -0.27
CA VAL A 183 0.46 5.93 0.65
C VAL A 183 -1.05 5.75 0.76
N VAL A 184 -1.50 4.51 0.68
CA VAL A 184 -2.90 4.13 0.84
C VAL A 184 -3.02 3.15 2.00
N PHE A 185 -3.92 3.42 2.95
CA PHE A 185 -4.36 2.43 3.92
C PHE A 185 -5.73 1.89 3.54
N ILE A 186 -5.87 0.57 3.54
CA ILE A 186 -7.16 -0.12 3.48
C ILE A 186 -7.37 -0.87 4.78
N ALA A 187 -8.47 -0.58 5.47
CA ALA A 187 -8.79 -1.21 6.75
C ALA A 187 -7.63 -1.15 7.77
N GLY A 188 -6.89 -0.04 7.85
CA GLY A 188 -5.67 0.06 8.65
C GLY A 188 -5.87 -0.18 10.15
N ASP A 189 -5.14 -1.14 10.73
CA ASP A 189 -5.02 -1.31 12.19
C ASP A 189 -3.95 -0.35 12.73
N VAL A 190 -4.29 0.94 12.62
CA VAL A 190 -3.50 2.06 13.12
C VAL A 190 -4.44 2.90 13.98
N SER A 191 -3.95 3.36 15.13
CA SER A 191 -4.70 4.27 16.00
C SER A 191 -5.06 5.56 15.25
N THR A 192 -6.32 5.97 15.26
CA THR A 192 -6.77 7.23 14.65
C THR A 192 -5.99 8.42 15.23
N ALA A 193 -5.76 8.45 16.54
CA ALA A 193 -5.00 9.53 17.20
C ALA A 193 -3.55 9.64 16.70
N SER A 194 -2.98 8.56 16.20
CA SER A 194 -1.62 8.55 15.66
C SER A 194 -1.49 9.25 14.31
N LEU A 195 -2.60 9.46 13.60
CA LEU A 195 -2.62 10.14 12.29
C LEU A 195 -2.95 11.63 12.40
N SER A 196 -3.02 12.17 13.62
CA SER A 196 -3.10 13.62 13.88
C SER A 196 -1.80 14.30 13.45
N GLU A 197 -1.91 15.55 12.98
CA GLU A 197 -0.77 16.43 12.67
C GLU A 197 0.14 16.66 13.89
N LYS A 198 -0.36 16.46 15.11
CA LYS A 198 0.40 16.61 16.36
C LYS A 198 1.11 15.33 16.80
N SER A 199 0.93 14.22 16.09
CA SER A 199 1.54 12.94 16.48
C SER A 199 3.02 12.89 16.09
N GLU A 200 3.90 12.80 17.09
CA GLU A 200 5.33 12.60 16.85
C GLU A 200 5.63 11.27 16.14
N TRP A 201 4.78 10.26 16.32
CA TRP A 201 4.97 8.94 15.69
C TRP A 201 4.71 8.97 14.19
N SER A 202 3.72 9.72 13.69
CA SER A 202 3.45 9.82 12.25
C SER A 202 4.19 10.97 11.56
N GLY A 203 4.81 11.88 12.31
CA GLY A 203 5.64 12.97 11.76
C GLY A 203 6.66 12.49 10.70
N PRO A 204 7.50 11.47 10.98
CA PRO A 204 8.48 10.96 10.01
C PRO A 204 7.82 10.41 8.75
N PHE A 205 6.66 9.78 8.89
CA PHE A 205 5.84 9.28 7.80
C PHE A 205 5.34 10.42 6.91
N PHE A 206 4.66 11.44 7.46
CA PHE A 206 4.12 12.56 6.68
C PHE A 206 5.18 13.47 6.04
N LYS A 207 6.41 13.49 6.58
CA LYS A 207 7.56 14.19 5.98
C LYS A 207 8.07 13.55 4.69
N ARG A 208 7.84 12.25 4.48
CA ARG A 208 8.43 11.46 3.38
C ARG A 208 7.43 11.09 2.27
N ILE A 209 6.14 11.39 2.48
CA ILE A 209 5.09 11.12 1.50
C ILE A 209 4.56 12.41 0.87
N MET A 210 4.11 12.32 -0.38
CA MET A 210 3.42 13.44 -1.05
C MET A 210 1.93 13.43 -0.71
N ARG A 211 1.30 12.26 -0.72
CA ARG A 211 -0.14 12.09 -0.47
C ARG A 211 -0.42 10.86 0.40
N PHE A 212 -1.46 10.97 1.22
CA PHE A 212 -2.00 9.86 2.02
C PHE A 212 -3.50 9.73 1.81
N THR A 213 -3.99 8.50 1.62
CA THR A 213 -5.42 8.22 1.56
C THR A 213 -5.77 7.04 2.44
N ASN A 214 -6.71 7.24 3.36
CA ASN A 214 -7.26 6.19 4.21
C ASN A 214 -8.63 5.80 3.68
N TYR A 215 -8.81 4.51 3.38
CA TYR A 215 -10.11 3.92 3.09
C TYR A 215 -10.56 3.13 4.31
N TYR A 216 -11.71 3.51 4.84
CA TYR A 216 -12.25 2.90 6.05
C TYR A 216 -13.69 2.43 5.85
N SER A 217 -14.14 1.52 6.70
CA SER A 217 -15.54 1.11 6.76
C SER A 217 -15.98 0.97 8.22
N PRO A 218 -17.06 1.65 8.65
CA PRO A 218 -17.61 1.48 10.00
C PRO A 218 -18.12 0.04 10.25
N TYR A 219 -18.31 -0.74 9.19
CA TYR A 219 -18.76 -2.12 9.22
C TYR A 219 -17.62 -3.15 9.32
N ASP A 220 -16.36 -2.71 9.49
CA ASP A 220 -15.23 -3.62 9.64
C ASP A 220 -15.28 -4.40 10.97
N ALA A 221 -15.69 -5.67 10.90
CA ALA A 221 -15.87 -6.55 12.06
C ALA A 221 -14.54 -6.91 12.75
N ALA A 222 -13.46 -7.09 12.01
CA ALA A 222 -12.15 -7.46 12.57
C ALA A 222 -11.62 -6.33 13.46
N LEU A 223 -11.72 -5.09 12.98
CA LEU A 223 -11.33 -3.91 13.74
C LEU A 223 -12.32 -3.59 14.88
N ALA A 224 -13.59 -4.00 14.78
CA ALA A 224 -14.54 -3.94 15.89
C ALA A 224 -14.04 -4.74 17.09
N VAL A 225 -13.64 -5.99 16.84
CA VAL A 225 -13.12 -6.90 17.86
C VAL A 225 -11.79 -6.39 18.41
N SER A 226 -10.91 -5.87 17.54
CA SER A 226 -9.64 -5.26 17.96
C SER A 226 -9.87 -4.05 18.90
N ASN A 227 -10.82 -3.17 18.57
CA ASN A 227 -11.20 -2.03 19.42
C ASN A 227 -11.78 -2.49 20.76
N ALA A 228 -12.71 -3.44 20.75
CA ALA A 228 -13.38 -3.93 21.97
C ALA A 228 -12.40 -4.60 22.95
N LYS A 229 -11.41 -5.34 22.43
CA LYS A 229 -10.36 -5.99 23.25
C LYS A 229 -9.33 -5.01 23.82
N ARG A 230 -9.35 -3.74 23.39
CA ARG A 230 -8.39 -2.69 23.77
C ARG A 230 -9.10 -1.51 24.42
N LEU A 231 -9.92 -1.79 25.44
CA LEU A 231 -10.65 -0.77 26.21
C LEU A 231 -9.70 0.38 26.63
N GLY A 232 -10.10 1.62 26.33
CA GLY A 232 -9.32 2.83 26.64
C GLY A 232 -8.28 3.25 25.59
N ILE A 233 -8.14 2.53 24.48
CA ILE A 233 -7.24 2.92 23.37
C ILE A 233 -8.04 3.61 22.25
N SER A 234 -7.41 4.57 21.56
CA SER A 234 -8.00 5.24 20.39
C SER A 234 -8.51 4.22 19.34
N PRO A 235 -9.66 4.49 18.68
CA PRO A 235 -10.18 3.64 17.62
C PRO A 235 -9.20 3.41 16.46
N ARG A 236 -9.44 2.38 15.64
CA ARG A 236 -8.66 2.13 14.42
C ARG A 236 -9.13 2.96 13.23
N ALA A 237 -8.18 3.55 12.53
CA ALA A 237 -8.39 4.37 11.35
C ALA A 237 -9.14 3.61 10.23
N GLY A 238 -8.91 2.30 10.09
CA GLY A 238 -9.62 1.45 9.13
C GLY A 238 -11.12 1.25 9.41
N ARG A 239 -11.58 1.56 10.63
CA ARG A 239 -12.99 1.48 11.03
C ARG A 239 -13.61 2.84 11.28
N SER A 240 -12.85 3.75 11.87
CA SER A 240 -13.34 5.04 12.38
C SER A 240 -12.88 6.25 11.58
N GLY A 241 -12.03 6.06 10.56
CA GLY A 241 -11.50 7.15 9.77
C GLY A 241 -10.36 7.91 10.46
N LEU A 242 -9.99 9.03 9.84
CA LEU A 242 -8.93 9.94 10.27
C LEU A 242 -9.40 10.91 11.36
N PRO A 243 -8.47 11.43 12.19
CA PRO A 243 -8.83 12.50 13.13
C PRO A 243 -9.08 13.81 12.37
N LYS A 244 -9.85 14.72 12.98
CA LYS A 244 -10.20 16.02 12.36
C LYS A 244 -8.99 16.89 12.06
N ASP A 245 -7.91 16.73 12.82
CA ASP A 245 -6.65 17.45 12.67
C ASP A 245 -5.59 16.61 11.92
N ALA A 246 -6.00 15.68 11.06
CA ALA A 246 -5.07 14.98 10.17
C ALA A 246 -4.36 15.98 9.23
N PRO A 247 -3.08 15.75 8.86
CA PRO A 247 -2.35 16.65 7.98
C PRO A 247 -3.05 16.89 6.64
N HIS A 248 -2.87 18.07 6.04
CA HIS A 248 -3.49 18.45 4.76
C HIS A 248 -3.22 17.49 3.59
N LYS A 249 -2.13 16.70 3.66
CA LYS A 249 -1.78 15.65 2.68
C LYS A 249 -2.67 14.41 2.77
N ALA A 250 -3.42 14.26 3.86
CA ALA A 250 -4.28 13.13 4.15
C ALA A 250 -5.69 13.37 3.60
N VAL A 251 -6.29 12.31 3.07
CA VAL A 251 -7.71 12.25 2.71
C VAL A 251 -8.31 10.98 3.27
N ASP A 252 -9.55 11.09 3.74
CA ASP A 252 -10.33 9.99 4.26
C ASP A 252 -11.47 9.66 3.30
N VAL A 253 -11.68 8.38 3.01
CA VAL A 253 -12.74 7.90 2.11
C VAL A 253 -13.57 6.86 2.86
N ASN A 254 -14.79 7.23 3.21
CA ASN A 254 -15.73 6.35 3.87
C ASN A 254 -16.34 5.37 2.85
N CYS A 255 -15.95 4.11 2.95
CA CYS A 255 -16.46 3.07 2.09
C CYS A 255 -17.70 2.37 2.65
N GLY A 256 -18.18 2.77 3.83
CA GLY A 256 -19.31 2.16 4.51
C GLY A 256 -20.58 2.11 3.66
N PRO A 257 -21.08 3.24 3.12
CA PRO A 257 -22.30 3.25 2.31
C PRO A 257 -22.24 2.29 1.11
N TYR A 258 -21.13 2.30 0.38
CA TYR A 258 -20.90 1.37 -0.74
C TYR A 258 -20.82 -0.09 -0.25
N PHE A 259 -20.01 -0.36 0.78
CA PHE A 259 -19.85 -1.70 1.35
C PHE A 259 -21.18 -2.31 1.82
N ASN A 260 -22.06 -1.51 2.43
CA ASN A 260 -23.35 -1.96 2.94
C ASN A 260 -24.30 -2.45 1.83
N ALA A 261 -24.07 -2.04 0.58
CA ALA A 261 -24.81 -2.53 -0.58
C ALA A 261 -24.20 -3.81 -1.20
N LEU A 262 -22.97 -4.18 -0.82
CA LEU A 262 -22.31 -5.36 -1.35
C LEU A 262 -22.88 -6.64 -0.74
N LYS A 263 -22.83 -7.71 -1.54
CA LYS A 263 -23.10 -9.06 -1.07
C LYS A 263 -21.77 -9.79 -0.89
N PRO A 264 -21.61 -10.60 0.16
CA PRO A 264 -20.46 -11.48 0.27
C PRO A 264 -20.42 -12.42 -0.95
N PRO A 265 -19.25 -12.63 -1.56
CA PRO A 265 -19.13 -13.56 -2.67
C PRO A 265 -19.52 -14.99 -2.24
N ALA A 266 -20.06 -15.77 -3.18
CA ALA A 266 -20.45 -17.15 -2.90
C ALA A 266 -19.23 -17.99 -2.50
N GLY A 267 -19.37 -18.81 -1.44
CA GLY A 267 -18.29 -19.67 -0.95
C GLY A 267 -17.20 -18.97 -0.13
N TRP A 268 -17.42 -17.71 0.26
CA TRP A 268 -16.48 -16.97 1.10
C TRP A 268 -16.64 -17.36 2.58
N ASP A 269 -15.78 -18.26 3.05
CA ASP A 269 -15.85 -18.91 4.38
C ASP A 269 -15.06 -18.18 5.49
N GLU A 270 -14.68 -16.93 5.30
CA GLU A 270 -13.83 -16.24 6.25
C GLU A 270 -14.56 -15.21 7.13
N ARG A 271 -14.12 -15.12 8.39
CA ARG A 271 -14.50 -14.07 9.35
C ARG A 271 -13.94 -12.67 8.98
N SER A 272 -13.37 -12.51 7.78
CA SER A 272 -12.52 -11.36 7.40
C SER A 272 -13.05 -10.54 6.21
N TRP A 273 -14.28 -10.78 5.72
CA TRP A 273 -14.77 -10.19 4.46
C TRP A 273 -14.87 -8.69 4.56
N THR A 274 -15.53 -8.24 5.63
CA THR A 274 -15.66 -6.83 5.99
C THR A 274 -14.32 -6.11 6.10
N HIS A 275 -13.23 -6.86 6.30
CA HIS A 275 -11.88 -6.37 6.50
C HIS A 275 -10.99 -6.42 5.24
N SER A 276 -11.38 -7.19 4.21
CA SER A 276 -10.53 -7.47 3.04
C SER A 276 -11.20 -7.32 1.67
N TRP A 277 -12.51 -7.03 1.63
CA TRP A 277 -13.31 -6.90 0.39
C TRP A 277 -12.69 -5.96 -0.65
N TYR A 278 -11.98 -4.91 -0.21
CA TYR A 278 -11.26 -3.94 -1.05
C TYR A 278 -10.44 -4.61 -2.16
N ILE A 279 -9.70 -5.68 -1.83
CA ILE A 279 -8.70 -6.27 -2.73
C ILE A 279 -9.36 -6.85 -4.00
N SER A 280 -10.56 -7.40 -3.85
CA SER A 280 -11.35 -8.01 -4.93
C SER A 280 -12.35 -7.05 -5.59
N ASP A 281 -12.58 -5.87 -5.02
CA ASP A 281 -13.65 -4.99 -5.46
C ASP A 281 -13.23 -4.06 -6.60
N ARG A 282 -14.08 -4.04 -7.64
CA ARG A 282 -13.84 -3.31 -8.88
C ARG A 282 -13.92 -1.79 -8.69
N VAL A 283 -14.87 -1.31 -7.89
CA VAL A 283 -15.09 0.14 -7.68
C VAL A 283 -13.98 0.73 -6.83
N PHE A 284 -13.57 0.02 -5.79
CA PHE A 284 -12.36 0.35 -5.04
C PHE A 284 -11.12 0.37 -5.95
N ALA A 285 -10.94 -0.63 -6.81
CA ALA A 285 -9.79 -0.65 -7.73
C ALA A 285 -9.79 0.56 -8.69
N ARG A 286 -10.96 1.02 -9.14
CA ARG A 286 -11.09 2.24 -9.94
C ARG A 286 -10.68 3.50 -9.18
N ASP A 287 -11.17 3.66 -7.95
CA ASP A 287 -10.81 4.79 -7.11
C ASP A 287 -9.31 4.79 -6.78
N LEU A 288 -8.76 3.62 -6.45
CA LEU A 288 -7.35 3.42 -6.19
C LEU A 288 -6.50 3.75 -7.43
N ALA A 289 -6.90 3.30 -8.62
CA ALA A 289 -6.20 3.61 -9.87
C ALA A 289 -6.05 5.13 -10.08
N MET A 290 -7.15 5.88 -9.97
CA MET A 290 -7.13 7.35 -10.09
C MET A 290 -6.35 8.03 -8.95
N THR A 291 -6.37 7.45 -7.75
CA THR A 291 -5.59 7.93 -6.59
C THR A 291 -4.08 7.80 -6.82
N LEU A 292 -3.64 6.68 -7.38
CA LEU A 292 -2.24 6.41 -7.69
C LEU A 292 -1.76 7.32 -8.83
N GLU A 293 -2.58 7.45 -9.89
CA GLU A 293 -2.33 8.34 -11.02
C GLU A 293 -2.10 9.80 -10.60
N GLY A 294 -2.86 10.30 -9.61
CA GLY A 294 -2.68 11.66 -9.09
C GLY A 294 -3.05 12.78 -10.06
N GLY A 295 -3.59 12.46 -11.24
CA GLY A 295 -4.03 13.42 -12.25
C GLY A 295 -5.33 14.16 -11.91
N ILE A 296 -6.07 13.69 -10.90
CA ILE A 296 -7.25 14.34 -10.34
C ILE A 296 -6.94 14.67 -8.89
N ASP A 297 -7.32 15.87 -8.43
CA ASP A 297 -7.16 16.20 -7.01
C ASP A 297 -7.89 15.16 -6.13
N ARG A 298 -7.25 14.80 -5.03
CA ARG A 298 -7.71 13.80 -4.07
C ARG A 298 -9.13 14.00 -3.55
N THR A 299 -9.70 15.20 -3.61
CA THR A 299 -11.08 15.48 -3.18
C THR A 299 -12.10 15.50 -4.31
N ALA A 300 -11.65 15.37 -5.56
CA ALA A 300 -12.45 15.50 -6.78
C ALA A 300 -12.47 14.22 -7.64
N ILE A 301 -11.94 13.11 -7.12
CA ILE A 301 -12.00 11.81 -7.82
C ILE A 301 -13.47 11.41 -8.01
N PRO A 302 -13.94 11.11 -9.24
CA PRO A 302 -15.36 10.88 -9.52
C PRO A 302 -16.03 9.80 -8.69
N THR A 303 -15.29 8.78 -8.28
CA THR A 303 -15.75 7.70 -7.39
C THR A 303 -15.89 8.13 -5.93
N ARG A 304 -15.76 9.43 -5.62
CA ARG A 304 -15.89 10.01 -4.28
C ARG A 304 -16.99 11.07 -4.26
N GLU A 305 -18.13 10.72 -3.70
CA GLU A 305 -19.21 11.69 -3.46
C GLU A 305 -18.96 12.48 -2.19
N LYS A 306 -19.32 13.77 -2.19
CA LYS A 306 -19.30 14.59 -0.99
C LYS A 306 -20.57 14.35 -0.19
N ALA A 307 -20.42 13.80 1.01
CA ALA A 307 -21.47 13.68 2.02
C ALA A 307 -21.21 14.66 3.18
N ALA A 308 -22.16 14.77 4.11
CA ALA A 308 -22.06 15.66 5.27
C ALA A 308 -20.81 15.36 6.14
N GLU A 309 -20.44 14.08 6.26
CA GLU A 309 -19.32 13.60 7.09
C GLU A 309 -18.02 13.37 6.29
N GLY A 310 -17.94 13.88 5.06
CA GLY A 310 -16.75 13.77 4.20
C GLY A 310 -16.98 13.00 2.90
N LEU A 311 -15.93 12.42 2.35
CA LEU A 311 -15.98 11.70 1.07
C LEU A 311 -16.49 10.27 1.26
N VAL A 312 -17.43 9.84 0.43
CA VAL A 312 -17.94 8.46 0.40
C VAL A 312 -17.60 7.80 -0.93
N LEU A 313 -17.20 6.53 -0.91
CA LEU A 313 -16.96 5.76 -2.13
C LEU A 313 -18.29 5.53 -2.87
N ALA A 314 -18.30 5.71 -4.19
CA ALA A 314 -19.45 5.49 -5.06
C ALA A 314 -19.00 4.93 -6.44
N ASP A 315 -19.86 4.13 -7.09
CA ASP A 315 -19.56 3.55 -8.41
C ASP A 315 -19.86 4.54 -9.53
N HIS A 316 -18.92 5.45 -9.75
CA HIS A 316 -18.93 6.36 -10.90
C HIS A 316 -17.85 5.98 -11.92
N PRO A 317 -18.07 6.19 -13.22
CA PRO A 317 -17.06 5.96 -14.23
C PRO A 317 -15.90 6.96 -14.12
N ARG A 318 -14.79 6.64 -14.78
CA ARG A 318 -13.73 7.62 -15.05
C ARG A 318 -14.28 8.79 -15.90
N PRO A 319 -13.65 9.98 -15.86
CA PRO A 319 -14.02 11.08 -16.75
C PRO A 319 -13.87 10.66 -18.21
N ALA A 320 -14.92 10.86 -19.01
CA ALA A 320 -14.99 10.39 -20.40
C ALA A 320 -13.84 10.89 -21.28
N TYR A 321 -13.31 12.08 -20.98
CA TYR A 321 -12.25 12.73 -21.75
C TYR A 321 -10.91 12.82 -21.00
N GLN A 322 -10.70 12.04 -19.93
CA GLN A 322 -9.46 12.08 -19.14
C GLN A 322 -8.20 11.91 -20.00
N SER A 323 -8.27 11.03 -21.01
CA SER A 323 -7.15 10.78 -21.93
C SER A 323 -6.75 11.99 -22.79
N HIS A 324 -7.59 13.02 -22.88
CA HIS A 324 -7.31 14.24 -23.66
C HIS A 324 -6.67 15.35 -22.82
N TRP A 325 -6.54 15.14 -21.50
CA TRP A 325 -5.98 16.14 -20.59
C TRP A 325 -4.46 16.25 -20.68
N GLN A 326 -3.79 15.37 -21.44
CA GLN A 326 -2.34 15.42 -21.70
C GLN A 326 -1.51 15.50 -20.40
N ILE A 327 -1.95 14.77 -19.36
CA ILE A 327 -1.35 14.79 -18.02
C ILE A 327 0.12 14.40 -18.10
N LYS A 328 0.41 13.35 -18.87
CA LYS A 328 1.73 12.78 -19.02
C LYS A 328 2.68 13.70 -19.77
N GLU A 329 2.22 14.26 -20.89
CA GLU A 329 2.97 15.22 -21.70
C GLU A 329 3.28 16.47 -20.88
N THR A 330 2.30 16.95 -20.09
CA THR A 330 2.48 18.07 -19.17
C THR A 330 3.51 17.75 -18.10
N ALA A 331 3.46 16.56 -17.48
CA ALA A 331 4.43 16.14 -16.46
C ALA A 331 5.86 16.08 -17.01
N ARG A 332 6.04 15.52 -18.21
CA ARG A 332 7.34 15.47 -18.91
C ARG A 332 7.86 16.86 -19.26
N PHE A 333 6.97 17.74 -19.74
CA PHE A 333 7.33 19.12 -20.06
C PHE A 333 7.83 19.87 -18.83
N GLU A 334 7.11 19.79 -17.71
CA GLU A 334 7.51 20.47 -16.47
C GLU A 334 8.82 19.90 -15.89
N GLU A 335 9.01 18.58 -15.94
CA GLU A 335 10.27 17.96 -15.48
C GLU A 335 11.48 18.40 -16.32
N SER A 336 11.32 18.57 -17.63
CA SER A 336 12.39 19.05 -18.52
C SER A 336 12.87 20.47 -18.19
N ARG A 337 12.08 21.26 -17.45
CA ARG A 337 12.36 22.66 -17.08
C ARG A 337 13.01 22.82 -15.71
N ILE A 338 13.09 21.75 -14.92
CA ILE A 338 13.69 21.73 -13.58
C ILE A 338 15.22 21.46 -13.65
N VAL A 339 15.76 21.22 -14.85
CA VAL A 339 17.18 20.93 -15.09
C VAL A 339 18.05 22.19 -15.13
#